data_AF-A0A9P5N7C1-F1
#
_entry.id   AF-A0A9P5N7C1-F1
#
_cell.length_a   1.000
_cell.length_b   1.000
_cell.length_c   1.000
_cell.angle_alpha   90.00
_cell.angle_beta   90.00
_cell.angle_gamma   90.00
#
_symmetry.space_group_name_H-M   'P 1'
#
loop_
_entity.id
_entity.type
_entity.pdbx_description
1 polymer ?
#
loop_
_entity_poly.entity_id
_entity_poly.type
_entity_poly.pdbx_seq_one_letter_code
_entity_poly.pdbx_strand_id
1 'polypeptide(L)'
;MGLLSVAQMYKMDAVLTHIRNHIALQNPPLIREESAFSVYALAQKHGLRTEALQAARCTLNFSTMIIEKLSEDDKLGLMPCAFLHELWKYHKRVRESLASDIEEFKTLHLNELEILEDPSCSFGDLDIPFWLESYVSYLGKDYDPFSLDFTDFKVTFVEHSQGVDSKSGEKCGFCSEIDEEDLCAIWDSFTAVVQGCIAKAESDFTLSVEGTRSECEVQARSYREAPSPPKYSDMPNADIILRSSDLVNFRIHRSVLVTSSPFFRDMFSLPQPSNDVAPDGLPVLHLSETAEVLDSLISMLYPVSPEIPHSIDSILALLAATDKYDMGAVQSFIRAEVSCKGLLSPSDSGGTFHMFTAACSKRLLPEMETAARLTLGYPLTFESIGETLRSFDGEALCGLADFRLRCVRKLASRMESFADYRNGPSKIWAGCPIHRSPSSPPQLPWWLARLFCKYSFDDPVPTSVQFRDEFLAGLQKHINENDCHFCLKVYALKGEAYCAESEGMLELARNVPFLNSGDDPAV
;
A
#
# COMPACT_ATOMS: atom_id res chain seq x y z
N MET A 1 -4.21 23.95 16.63
CA MET A 1 -5.32 23.35 15.83
C MET A 1 -6.68 23.42 16.51
N GLY A 2 -6.86 22.93 17.74
CA GLY A 2 -8.18 22.99 18.43
C GLY A 2 -8.81 24.39 18.50
N LEU A 3 -8.04 25.43 18.82
CA LEU A 3 -8.54 26.82 18.84
C LEU A 3 -9.00 27.32 17.46
N LEU A 4 -8.29 26.95 16.38
CA LEU A 4 -8.71 27.27 15.01
C LEU A 4 -10.01 26.55 14.66
N SER A 5 -10.13 25.28 15.05
CA SER A 5 -11.35 24.48 14.83
C SER A 5 -12.56 25.11 15.52
N VAL A 6 -12.41 25.53 16.78
CA VAL A 6 -13.47 26.23 17.53
C VAL A 6 -13.84 27.56 16.85
N ALA A 7 -12.85 28.39 16.51
CA ALA A 7 -13.10 29.65 15.85
C ALA A 7 -13.79 29.47 14.47
N GLN A 8 -13.44 28.42 13.72
CA GLN A 8 -14.10 28.06 12.45
C GLN A 8 -15.53 27.58 12.67
N MET A 9 -15.76 26.72 13.67
CA MET A 9 -17.08 26.19 14.01
C MET A 9 -18.06 27.33 14.37
N TYR A 10 -17.59 28.35 15.08
CA TYR A 10 -18.39 29.53 15.44
C TYR A 10 -18.30 30.69 14.43
N LYS A 11 -17.67 30.49 13.27
CA LYS A 11 -17.50 31.51 12.20
C LYS A 11 -16.90 32.83 12.71
N MET A 12 -15.88 32.74 13.56
CA MET A 12 -15.20 33.90 14.16
C MET A 12 -14.01 34.35 13.29
N ASP A 13 -14.27 34.98 12.15
CA ASP A 13 -13.24 35.30 11.14
C ASP A 13 -12.10 36.20 11.64
N ALA A 14 -12.41 37.18 12.50
CA ALA A 14 -11.41 38.05 13.12
C ALA A 14 -10.48 37.26 14.06
N VAL A 15 -11.03 36.27 14.78
CA VAL A 15 -10.28 35.40 15.68
C VAL A 15 -9.43 34.42 14.89
N LEU A 16 -9.96 33.83 13.81
CA LEU A 16 -9.19 32.99 12.90
C LEU A 16 -7.97 33.72 12.32
N THR A 17 -8.18 34.93 11.81
CA THR A 17 -7.10 35.78 11.28
C THR A 17 -6.07 36.09 12.37
N HIS A 18 -6.51 36.42 13.58
CA HIS A 18 -5.61 36.70 14.69
C HIS A 18 -4.77 35.48 15.09
N ILE A 19 -5.40 34.31 15.22
CA ILE A 19 -4.69 33.06 15.55
C ILE A 19 -3.69 32.71 14.44
N ARG A 20 -4.09 32.78 13.17
CA ARG A 20 -3.21 32.48 12.02
C ARG A 20 -2.01 33.43 11.95
N ASN A 21 -2.23 34.73 12.14
CA ASN A 21 -1.14 35.70 12.20
C ASN A 21 -0.17 35.39 13.34
N HIS A 22 -0.70 35.02 14.51
CA HIS A 22 0.15 34.63 15.63
C HIS A 22 0.95 33.35 15.32
N ILE A 23 0.35 32.36 14.68
CA ILE A 23 1.04 31.11 14.24
C ILE A 23 2.16 31.44 13.25
N ALA A 24 1.89 32.30 12.26
CA ALA A 24 2.86 32.70 11.24
C ALA A 24 4.07 33.46 11.83
N LEU A 25 3.86 34.19 12.93
CA LEU A 25 4.91 34.95 13.63
C LEU A 25 5.71 34.11 14.64
N GLN A 26 5.35 32.84 14.87
CA GLN A 26 6.11 31.98 15.80
C GLN A 26 7.50 31.69 15.25
N ASN A 27 8.50 31.77 16.13
CA ASN A 27 9.86 31.33 15.84
C ASN A 27 10.28 30.30 16.91
N PRO A 28 10.43 29.02 16.55
CA PRO A 28 10.31 28.47 15.19
C PRO A 28 8.86 28.42 14.66
N PRO A 29 8.64 28.40 13.32
CA PRO A 29 7.31 28.27 12.74
C PRO A 29 6.64 26.97 13.17
N LEU A 30 5.31 26.96 13.33
CA LEU A 30 4.57 25.80 13.82
C LEU A 30 4.59 24.62 12.83
N ILE A 31 4.54 24.93 11.54
CA ILE A 31 4.61 23.97 10.44
C ILE A 31 6.06 23.95 9.96
N ARG A 32 6.78 22.90 10.30
CA ARG A 32 8.14 22.61 9.85
C ARG A 32 8.18 21.17 9.37
N GLU A 33 9.31 20.75 8.84
CA GLU A 33 9.54 19.35 8.48
C GLU A 33 9.15 18.43 9.64
N GLU A 34 9.82 18.47 10.79
CA GLU A 34 9.53 17.54 11.92
C GLU A 34 8.05 17.46 12.36
N SER A 35 7.26 18.53 12.20
CA SER A 35 5.86 18.58 12.62
C SER A 35 4.84 18.42 11.48
N ALA A 36 5.26 18.42 10.21
CA ALA A 36 4.36 18.54 9.06
C ALA A 36 3.31 17.43 9.01
N PHE A 37 3.71 16.17 9.21
CA PHE A 37 2.78 15.02 9.21
C PHE A 37 1.74 15.13 10.34
N SER A 38 2.16 15.47 11.55
CA SER A 38 1.29 15.63 12.72
C SER A 38 0.32 16.81 12.56
N VAL A 39 0.82 17.93 12.06
CA VAL A 39 0.04 19.13 11.75
C VAL A 39 -0.99 18.82 10.66
N TYR A 40 -0.59 18.11 9.60
CA TYR A 40 -1.48 17.66 8.53
C TYR A 40 -2.62 16.78 9.07
N ALA A 41 -2.27 15.77 9.87
CA ALA A 41 -3.23 14.86 10.48
C ALA A 41 -4.27 15.60 11.34
N LEU A 42 -3.80 16.51 12.20
CA LEU A 42 -4.65 17.32 13.05
C LEU A 42 -5.52 18.30 12.24
N ALA A 43 -4.97 18.88 11.17
CA ALA A 43 -5.70 19.80 10.32
C ALA A 43 -6.81 19.08 9.52
N GLN A 44 -6.53 17.89 8.97
CA GLN A 44 -7.55 17.02 8.36
C GLN A 44 -8.66 16.68 9.35
N LYS A 45 -8.29 16.19 10.55
CA LYS A 45 -9.23 15.86 11.62
C LYS A 45 -10.17 17.00 12.00
N HIS A 46 -9.66 18.23 12.01
CA HIS A 46 -10.44 19.42 12.39
C HIS A 46 -11.10 20.14 11.20
N GLY A 47 -10.97 19.63 9.97
CA GLY A 47 -11.52 20.26 8.78
C GLY A 47 -10.87 21.61 8.42
N LEU A 48 -9.60 21.79 8.79
CA LEU A 48 -8.82 23.03 8.61
C LEU A 48 -8.06 22.98 7.27
N ARG A 49 -8.74 23.33 6.17
CA ARG A 49 -8.18 23.20 4.80
C ARG A 49 -6.88 23.95 4.61
N THR A 50 -6.80 25.20 5.06
CA THR A 50 -5.62 26.06 4.86
C THR A 50 -4.39 25.48 5.55
N GLU A 51 -4.56 25.07 6.80
CA GLU A 51 -3.50 24.47 7.61
C GLU A 51 -3.09 23.09 7.09
N ALA A 52 -4.05 22.30 6.60
CA ALA A 52 -3.78 21.00 5.97
C ALA A 52 -2.97 21.16 4.68
N LEU A 53 -3.31 22.13 3.83
CA LEU A 53 -2.57 22.44 2.61
C LEU A 53 -1.15 22.91 2.91
N GLN A 54 -0.98 23.83 3.86
CA GLN A 54 0.34 24.32 4.23
C GLN A 54 1.22 23.18 4.78
N ALA A 55 0.65 22.30 5.61
CA ALA A 55 1.35 21.12 6.10
C ALA A 55 1.69 20.13 4.98
N ALA A 56 0.74 19.86 4.08
CA ALA A 56 0.95 18.98 2.93
C ALA A 56 2.08 19.49 2.02
N ARG A 57 2.10 20.80 1.74
CA ARG A 57 3.18 21.43 0.99
C ARG A 57 4.54 21.24 1.68
N CYS A 58 4.61 21.43 3.00
CA CYS A 58 5.84 21.16 3.75
C CYS A 58 6.28 19.69 3.66
N THR A 59 5.35 18.73 3.53
CA THR A 59 5.72 17.31 3.37
C THR A 59 6.40 16.99 2.04
N LEU A 60 6.26 17.83 1.01
CA LEU A 60 6.93 17.62 -0.29
C LEU A 60 8.47 17.62 -0.15
N ASN A 61 8.99 18.44 0.78
CA ASN A 61 10.43 18.58 1.02
C ASN A 61 11.07 17.35 1.68
N PHE A 62 10.28 16.37 2.12
CA PHE A 62 10.84 15.19 2.77
C PHE A 62 11.28 14.14 1.76
N SER A 63 12.34 13.43 2.14
CA SER A 63 12.79 12.21 1.48
C SER A 63 11.68 11.17 1.48
N THR A 64 10.91 11.18 0.39
CA THR A 64 10.15 10.07 -0.16
C THR A 64 8.87 9.64 0.57
N MET A 65 7.73 9.81 -0.10
CA MET A 65 6.45 9.18 0.25
C MET A 65 6.46 7.67 -0.09
N ILE A 66 7.28 6.90 0.63
CA ILE A 66 7.31 5.42 0.53
C ILE A 66 6.97 4.78 1.86
N ILE A 67 6.27 3.65 1.79
CA ILE A 67 5.72 2.95 2.97
C ILE A 67 6.85 2.50 3.92
N GLU A 68 7.98 2.01 3.38
CA GLU A 68 9.13 1.61 4.19
C GLU A 68 9.63 2.74 5.09
N LYS A 69 9.93 3.91 4.51
CA LYS A 69 10.45 5.07 5.26
C LYS A 69 9.44 5.61 6.25
N LEU A 70 8.17 5.68 5.87
CA LEU A 70 7.11 6.12 6.78
C LEU A 70 6.90 5.15 7.94
N SER A 71 7.15 3.85 7.73
CA SER A 71 7.12 2.84 8.79
C SER A 71 8.33 2.98 9.72
N GLU A 72 9.54 3.15 9.17
CA GLU A 72 10.77 3.36 9.95
C GLU A 72 10.71 4.61 10.84
N ASP A 73 10.10 5.68 10.34
CA ASP A 73 9.94 6.97 11.02
C ASP A 73 8.72 7.03 11.97
N ASP A 74 7.98 5.93 12.14
CA ASP A 74 6.73 5.88 12.93
C ASP A 74 5.67 6.91 12.47
N LYS A 75 5.66 7.23 11.17
CA LYS A 75 4.76 8.21 10.56
C LYS A 75 3.44 7.60 10.10
N LEU A 76 3.40 6.30 9.79
CA LEU A 76 2.20 5.59 9.36
C LEU A 76 1.12 5.57 10.45
N GLY A 77 1.50 5.50 11.73
CA GLY A 77 0.57 5.53 12.86
C GLY A 77 0.04 6.92 13.23
N LEU A 78 0.58 8.00 12.65
CA LEU A 78 0.21 9.37 13.01
C LEU A 78 -1.18 9.79 12.50
N MET A 79 -1.69 9.12 11.47
CA MET A 79 -2.94 9.51 10.82
C MET A 79 -3.70 8.30 10.26
N PRO A 80 -5.04 8.39 10.17
CA PRO A 80 -5.84 7.43 9.41
C PRO A 80 -5.31 7.28 7.98
N CYS A 81 -5.32 6.06 7.43
CA CYS A 81 -4.81 5.82 6.09
C CYS A 81 -5.61 6.56 4.99
N ALA A 82 -6.86 6.95 5.26
CA ALA A 82 -7.61 7.86 4.39
C ALA A 82 -6.93 9.24 4.23
N PHE A 83 -6.34 9.77 5.31
CA PHE A 83 -5.60 11.04 5.27
C PHE A 83 -4.27 10.85 4.56
N LEU A 84 -3.58 9.74 4.83
CA LEU A 84 -2.34 9.38 4.15
C LEU A 84 -2.55 9.23 2.63
N HIS A 85 -3.67 8.66 2.21
CA HIS A 85 -4.04 8.52 0.80
C HIS A 85 -4.25 9.85 0.10
N GLU A 86 -4.93 10.81 0.73
CA GLU A 86 -5.07 12.17 0.18
C GLU A 86 -3.73 12.87 0.07
N LEU A 87 -2.86 12.69 1.06
CA LEU A 87 -1.52 13.26 1.05
C LEU A 87 -0.67 12.67 -0.08
N TRP A 88 -0.65 11.34 -0.23
CA TRP A 88 0.03 10.68 -1.35
C TRP A 88 -0.52 11.14 -2.71
N LYS A 89 -1.85 11.23 -2.87
CA LYS A 89 -2.46 11.76 -4.10
C LYS A 89 -2.05 13.19 -4.39
N TYR A 90 -1.93 14.03 -3.37
CA TYR A 90 -1.42 15.39 -3.52
C TYR A 90 0.03 15.38 -4.02
N HIS A 91 0.93 14.58 -3.41
CA HIS A 91 2.31 14.42 -3.87
C HIS A 91 2.38 13.94 -5.33
N LYS A 92 1.59 12.92 -5.66
CA LYS A 92 1.50 12.37 -7.02
C LYS A 92 1.07 13.44 -8.04
N ARG A 93 0.02 14.22 -7.74
CA ARG A 93 -0.44 15.31 -8.63
C ARG A 93 0.62 16.39 -8.82
N VAL A 94 1.32 16.79 -7.75
CA VAL A 94 2.41 17.78 -7.85
C VAL A 94 3.50 17.27 -8.78
N ARG A 95 3.91 16.00 -8.64
CA ARG A 95 4.95 15.38 -9.48
C ARG A 95 4.51 15.18 -10.92
N GLU A 96 3.29 14.72 -11.17
CA GLU A 96 2.73 14.57 -12.53
C GLU A 96 2.60 15.94 -13.23
N SER A 97 2.11 16.96 -12.51
CA SER A 97 2.05 18.33 -13.04
C SER A 97 3.45 18.88 -13.31
N LEU A 98 4.40 18.62 -12.41
CA LEU A 98 5.78 19.06 -12.60
C LEU A 98 6.41 18.39 -13.81
N ALA A 99 6.25 17.08 -13.98
CA ALA A 99 6.76 16.36 -15.14
C ALA A 99 6.19 16.94 -16.46
N SER A 100 4.91 17.29 -16.49
CA SER A 100 4.28 17.93 -17.66
C SER A 100 4.75 19.37 -17.89
N ASP A 101 4.78 20.20 -16.84
CA ASP A 101 5.11 21.63 -16.95
C ASP A 101 6.61 21.87 -17.14
N ILE A 102 7.47 20.94 -16.71
CA ILE A 102 8.89 20.91 -17.07
C ILE A 102 9.06 20.81 -18.58
N GLU A 103 8.28 19.97 -19.27
CA GLU A 103 8.33 19.90 -20.73
C GLU A 103 7.89 21.22 -21.38
N GLU A 104 6.89 21.91 -20.82
CA GLU A 104 6.46 23.21 -21.30
C GLU A 104 7.52 24.31 -21.06
N PHE A 105 8.14 24.34 -19.88
CA PHE A 105 9.23 25.24 -19.53
C PHE A 105 10.40 25.13 -20.52
N LYS A 106 10.75 23.89 -20.92
CA LYS A 106 11.75 23.63 -21.95
C LYS A 106 11.40 24.30 -23.29
N THR A 107 10.14 24.19 -23.72
CA THR A 107 9.71 24.66 -25.05
C THR A 107 9.50 26.18 -25.17
N LEU A 108 9.11 26.86 -24.09
CA LEU A 108 8.72 28.28 -24.14
C LEU A 108 9.77 29.22 -23.56
N HIS A 109 10.36 28.92 -22.40
CA HIS A 109 11.17 29.91 -21.66
C HIS A 109 12.67 29.85 -21.99
N LEU A 110 13.23 28.66 -22.21
CA LEU A 110 14.64 28.53 -22.61
C LEU A 110 14.88 28.96 -24.07
N ASN A 111 13.86 28.84 -24.92
CA ASN A 111 13.89 29.34 -26.30
C ASN A 111 13.75 30.86 -26.37
N GLU A 112 12.99 31.49 -25.46
CA GLU A 112 12.86 32.96 -25.38
C GLU A 112 14.11 33.65 -24.83
N LEU A 113 14.91 32.97 -24.00
CA LEU A 113 16.14 33.53 -23.46
C LEU A 113 17.29 33.57 -24.49
N GLU A 114 17.11 33.06 -25.73
CA GLU A 114 18.17 32.91 -26.74
C GLU A 114 19.40 32.10 -26.22
N ILE A 115 19.24 31.31 -25.15
CA ILE A 115 20.30 30.56 -24.45
C ILE A 115 20.63 29.22 -25.16
N LEU A 116 20.08 28.91 -26.33
CA LEU A 116 20.21 27.55 -26.91
C LEU A 116 20.60 27.52 -28.39
N GLU A 117 21.80 28.03 -28.74
CA GLU A 117 22.41 27.76 -30.05
C GLU A 117 23.96 27.64 -30.03
N ASP A 118 24.59 27.09 -28.98
CA ASP A 118 26.05 26.81 -29.02
C ASP A 118 26.40 25.30 -28.97
N PRO A 119 26.99 24.71 -30.01
CA PRO A 119 27.35 23.30 -30.10
C PRO A 119 28.50 22.84 -29.18
N SER A 120 29.05 23.69 -28.31
CA SER A 120 30.17 23.38 -27.41
C SER A 120 29.77 22.76 -26.05
N CYS A 121 28.50 22.81 -25.67
CA CYS A 121 27.98 22.15 -24.47
C CYS A 121 27.43 20.75 -24.81
N SER A 122 27.65 19.75 -23.95
CA SER A 122 26.98 18.45 -24.10
C SER A 122 25.49 18.61 -23.75
N PHE A 123 24.66 18.65 -24.78
CA PHE A 123 23.21 18.55 -24.65
C PHE A 123 22.82 17.09 -24.45
N GLY A 124 21.87 16.82 -23.57
CA GLY A 124 21.24 15.51 -23.51
C GLY A 124 20.13 15.38 -24.55
N ASP A 125 19.26 14.38 -24.42
CA ASP A 125 18.23 14.05 -25.40
C ASP A 125 17.14 15.15 -25.56
N LEU A 126 17.22 16.21 -24.73
CA LEU A 126 16.21 17.24 -24.54
C LEU A 126 16.65 18.66 -24.96
N ASP A 127 17.75 18.80 -25.73
CA ASP A 127 18.28 20.09 -26.23
C ASP A 127 18.53 21.16 -25.13
N ILE A 128 18.74 20.74 -23.89
CA ILE A 128 19.19 21.57 -22.75
C ILE A 128 20.54 21.08 -22.22
N PRO A 129 21.34 21.92 -21.53
CA PRO A 129 22.58 21.47 -20.91
C PRO A 129 22.34 20.28 -19.97
N PHE A 130 23.14 19.22 -20.09
CA PHE A 130 22.95 17.97 -19.35
C PHE A 130 22.91 18.14 -17.82
N TRP A 131 23.58 19.17 -17.28
CA TRP A 131 23.53 19.48 -15.84
C TRP A 131 22.15 19.96 -15.40
N LEU A 132 21.49 20.79 -16.21
CA LEU A 132 20.13 21.28 -15.96
C LEU A 132 19.13 20.16 -16.17
N GLU A 133 19.31 19.35 -17.22
CA GLU A 133 18.52 18.14 -17.45
C GLU A 133 18.61 17.18 -16.29
N SER A 134 19.83 16.97 -15.76
CA SER A 134 20.05 16.13 -14.59
C SER A 134 19.32 16.70 -13.37
N TYR A 135 19.52 17.98 -13.05
CA TYR A 135 18.87 18.64 -11.91
C TYR A 135 17.34 18.55 -11.96
N VAL A 136 16.77 18.88 -13.12
CA VAL A 136 15.32 18.85 -13.37
C VAL A 136 14.78 17.41 -13.33
N SER A 137 15.51 16.45 -13.90
CA SER A 137 15.14 15.03 -13.89
C SER A 137 15.22 14.39 -12.51
N TYR A 138 16.03 14.93 -11.59
CA TYR A 138 16.05 14.49 -10.19
C TYR A 138 14.82 14.99 -9.42
N LEU A 139 14.38 16.23 -9.64
CA LEU A 139 13.19 16.79 -8.98
C LEU A 139 11.87 16.12 -9.36
N GLY A 140 11.80 15.50 -10.56
CA GLY A 140 10.63 14.79 -11.05
C GLY A 140 10.54 13.31 -10.67
N LYS A 141 11.56 12.71 -10.04
CA LYS A 141 11.57 11.28 -9.70
C LYS A 141 10.87 10.98 -8.39
N ASP A 142 10.24 9.81 -8.31
CA ASP A 142 9.42 9.42 -7.17
C ASP A 142 10.19 9.28 -5.85
N TYR A 143 11.52 9.11 -5.92
CA TYR A 143 12.37 8.72 -4.80
C TYR A 143 13.08 9.90 -4.11
N ASP A 144 13.13 11.08 -4.73
CA ASP A 144 13.91 12.21 -4.23
C ASP A 144 13.04 13.26 -3.50
N PRO A 145 13.59 13.94 -2.47
CA PRO A 145 12.92 15.06 -1.81
C PRO A 145 12.66 16.20 -2.80
N PHE A 146 11.49 16.83 -2.69
CA PHE A 146 11.17 18.02 -3.48
C PHE A 146 11.85 19.26 -2.88
N SER A 147 13.18 19.32 -2.95
CA SER A 147 13.96 20.44 -2.42
C SER A 147 14.26 21.45 -3.53
N LEU A 148 13.66 22.63 -3.45
CA LEU A 148 14.05 23.79 -4.24
C LEU A 148 15.08 24.59 -3.46
N ASP A 149 16.36 24.25 -3.60
CA ASP A 149 17.46 25.04 -3.05
C ASP A 149 18.26 25.68 -4.18
N PHE A 150 18.30 27.01 -4.19
CA PHE A 150 19.10 27.76 -5.15
C PHE A 150 20.60 27.47 -4.97
N THR A 151 21.03 27.11 -3.77
CA THR A 151 22.41 26.72 -3.47
C THR A 151 22.77 25.43 -4.20
N ASP A 152 21.92 24.40 -4.12
CA ASP A 152 22.12 23.12 -4.82
C ASP A 152 22.10 23.32 -6.33
N PHE A 153 21.16 24.14 -6.83
CA PHE A 153 21.11 24.55 -8.23
C PHE A 153 22.43 25.22 -8.67
N LYS A 154 22.93 26.19 -7.89
CA LYS A 154 24.22 26.84 -8.14
C LYS A 154 25.40 25.85 -8.09
N VAL A 155 25.40 24.91 -7.16
CA VAL A 155 26.47 23.89 -7.06
C VAL A 155 26.51 23.03 -8.32
N THR A 156 25.37 22.50 -8.77
CA THR A 156 25.32 21.69 -10.01
C THR A 156 25.75 22.49 -11.26
N PHE A 157 25.38 23.77 -11.34
CA PHE A 157 25.86 24.68 -12.40
C PHE A 157 27.38 24.93 -12.32
N VAL A 158 27.92 25.16 -11.13
CA VAL A 158 29.36 25.38 -10.90
C VAL A 158 30.17 24.13 -11.21
N GLU A 159 29.70 22.96 -10.79
CA GLU A 159 30.34 21.67 -11.07
C GLU A 159 30.42 21.38 -12.57
N HIS A 160 29.41 21.79 -13.35
CA HIS A 160 29.44 21.67 -14.80
C HIS A 160 30.31 22.74 -15.47
N SER A 161 30.13 24.01 -15.12
CA SER A 161 30.89 25.13 -15.72
C SER A 161 32.39 25.07 -15.42
N GLN A 162 32.77 24.49 -14.27
CA GLN A 162 34.16 24.27 -13.85
C GLN A 162 34.64 22.82 -14.04
N GLY A 163 33.73 21.92 -14.38
CA GLY A 163 34.00 20.51 -14.64
C GLY A 163 34.84 20.34 -15.89
N VAL A 164 35.99 19.68 -15.74
CA VAL A 164 36.89 19.38 -16.84
C VAL A 164 36.24 18.26 -17.67
N ASP A 165 35.77 18.56 -18.88
CA ASP A 165 35.28 17.52 -19.79
C ASP A 165 36.39 16.48 -20.02
N SER A 166 36.05 15.21 -19.88
CA SER A 166 37.00 14.09 -19.94
C SER A 166 37.69 13.95 -21.30
N LYS A 167 37.23 14.69 -22.32
CA LYS A 167 37.72 14.64 -23.70
C LYS A 167 38.56 15.85 -24.14
N SER A 168 38.34 17.05 -23.60
CA SER A 168 38.96 18.30 -24.09
C SER A 168 39.82 19.05 -23.07
N GLY A 169 39.62 18.85 -21.76
CA GLY A 169 40.41 19.54 -20.73
C GLY A 169 40.05 21.03 -20.53
N GLU A 170 39.03 21.55 -21.21
CA GLU A 170 38.60 22.95 -21.15
C GLU A 170 37.25 23.09 -20.43
N LYS A 171 37.01 24.27 -19.85
CA LYS A 171 35.71 24.63 -19.25
C LYS A 171 34.64 24.67 -20.32
N CYS A 172 33.38 24.41 -19.95
CA CYS A 172 32.25 24.63 -20.85
C CYS A 172 32.19 26.13 -21.22
N GLY A 173 32.61 26.48 -22.45
CA GLY A 173 32.68 27.87 -22.92
C GLY A 173 31.33 28.57 -22.77
N PHE A 174 30.26 27.88 -23.18
CA PHE A 174 28.89 28.35 -23.12
C PHE A 174 28.38 28.61 -21.68
N CYS A 175 28.43 27.59 -20.81
CA CYS A 175 27.93 27.74 -19.43
C CYS A 175 28.82 28.67 -18.57
N SER A 176 30.03 28.97 -19.01
CA SER A 176 30.91 29.93 -18.32
C SER A 176 30.61 31.40 -18.63
N GLU A 177 29.82 31.66 -19.67
CA GLU A 177 29.38 33.01 -20.08
C GLU A 177 28.05 33.44 -19.44
N ILE A 178 27.28 32.49 -18.89
CA ILE A 178 26.06 32.78 -18.11
C ILE A 178 26.47 33.54 -16.85
N ASP A 179 26.01 34.79 -16.74
CA ASP A 179 26.26 35.60 -15.56
C ASP A 179 25.30 35.29 -14.40
N GLU A 180 25.51 35.94 -13.26
CA GLU A 180 24.69 35.68 -12.07
C GLU A 180 23.25 36.21 -12.24
N GLU A 181 23.01 37.23 -13.07
CA GLU A 181 21.69 37.79 -13.32
C GLU A 181 20.84 36.83 -14.17
N ASP A 182 21.43 36.30 -15.25
CA ASP A 182 20.79 35.30 -16.11
C ASP A 182 20.51 34.00 -15.35
N LEU A 183 21.45 33.55 -14.51
CA LEU A 183 21.26 32.37 -13.67
C LEU A 183 20.12 32.56 -12.65
N CYS A 184 19.97 33.76 -12.09
CA CYS A 184 18.84 34.11 -11.22
C CYS A 184 17.52 34.15 -12.01
N ALA A 185 17.51 34.69 -13.23
CA ALA A 185 16.31 34.72 -14.07
C ALA A 185 15.82 33.31 -14.46
N ILE A 186 16.76 32.40 -14.77
CA ILE A 186 16.45 30.98 -15.00
C ILE A 186 15.85 30.36 -13.73
N TRP A 187 16.46 30.60 -12.58
CA TRP A 187 15.97 30.09 -11.29
C TRP A 187 14.58 30.62 -10.93
N ASP A 188 14.32 31.91 -11.12
CA ASP A 188 13.04 32.54 -10.82
C ASP A 188 11.94 32.00 -11.74
N SER A 189 12.25 31.83 -13.03
CA SER A 189 11.33 31.24 -14.00
C SER A 189 11.01 29.77 -13.66
N PHE A 190 12.03 28.98 -13.33
CA PHE A 190 11.86 27.60 -12.88
C PHE A 190 11.04 27.52 -11.58
N THR A 191 11.34 28.39 -10.61
CA THR A 191 10.61 28.47 -9.35
C THR A 191 9.13 28.84 -9.59
N ALA A 192 8.85 29.75 -10.51
CA ALA A 192 7.49 30.14 -10.88
C ALA A 192 6.70 28.96 -11.47
N VAL A 193 7.33 28.16 -12.36
CA VAL A 193 6.73 26.93 -12.91
C VAL A 193 6.39 25.95 -11.79
N VAL A 194 7.34 25.68 -10.90
CA VAL A 194 7.14 24.76 -9.78
C VAL A 194 6.03 25.24 -8.84
N GLN A 195 5.98 26.54 -8.51
CA GLN A 195 4.90 27.12 -7.72
C GLN A 195 3.54 27.03 -8.44
N GLY A 196 3.52 27.17 -9.76
CA GLY A 196 2.35 26.93 -10.60
C GLY A 196 1.85 25.49 -10.51
N CYS A 197 2.74 24.50 -10.57
CA CYS A 197 2.41 23.07 -10.40
C CYS A 197 1.77 22.80 -9.04
N ILE A 198 2.36 23.36 -7.97
CA ILE A 198 1.82 23.23 -6.62
C ILE A 198 0.42 23.85 -6.55
N ALA A 199 0.23 25.07 -7.09
CA ALA A 199 -1.06 25.74 -7.08
C ALA A 199 -2.15 24.96 -7.86
N LYS A 200 -1.79 24.34 -8.99
CA LYS A 200 -2.67 23.42 -9.75
C LYS A 200 -3.07 22.21 -8.89
N ALA A 201 -2.14 21.60 -8.16
CA ALA A 201 -2.45 20.47 -7.28
C ALA A 201 -3.28 20.86 -6.04
N GLU A 202 -3.14 22.11 -5.55
CA GLU A 202 -3.86 22.66 -4.40
C GLU A 202 -5.33 22.98 -4.71
N SER A 203 -5.69 23.31 -5.95
CA SER A 203 -7.09 23.52 -6.35
C SER A 203 -7.92 22.26 -6.17
N ASP A 204 -7.32 21.12 -6.50
CA ASP A 204 -7.95 19.80 -6.47
C ASP A 204 -7.78 19.07 -5.14
N PHE A 205 -7.11 19.70 -4.16
CA PHE A 205 -6.95 19.14 -2.84
C PHE A 205 -8.31 18.98 -2.14
N THR A 206 -8.56 17.80 -1.57
CA THR A 206 -9.79 17.53 -0.82
C THR A 206 -9.47 17.13 0.62
N LEU A 207 -10.30 17.58 1.55
CA LEU A 207 -10.26 17.06 2.92
C LEU A 207 -10.98 15.72 2.94
N SER A 208 -10.34 14.71 3.55
CA SER A 208 -11.03 13.46 3.85
C SER A 208 -11.96 13.75 5.01
N VAL A 209 -13.24 13.97 4.71
CA VAL A 209 -14.26 14.09 5.74
C VAL A 209 -14.38 12.71 6.38
N GLU A 210 -13.81 12.52 7.58
CA GLU A 210 -14.23 11.42 8.45
C GLU A 210 -15.74 11.58 8.62
N GLY A 211 -16.48 10.65 8.04
CA GLY A 211 -17.92 10.61 8.16
C GLY A 211 -18.27 10.70 9.65
N THR A 212 -18.97 11.76 10.01
CA THR A 212 -19.97 11.69 11.06
C THR A 212 -20.69 10.36 10.90
N ARG A 213 -20.46 9.44 11.83
CA ARG A 213 -21.28 8.23 12.00
C ARG A 213 -22.64 8.69 12.54
N SER A 214 -23.41 9.41 11.73
CA SER A 214 -24.80 9.79 11.95
C SER A 214 -25.35 10.53 10.73
N GLU A 215 -26.59 10.21 10.36
CA GLU A 215 -27.51 10.88 9.42
C GLU A 215 -27.47 10.52 7.91
N CYS A 216 -26.34 10.20 7.27
CA CYS A 216 -26.38 9.79 5.85
C CYS A 216 -26.86 8.34 5.59
N GLU A 217 -26.87 7.47 6.60
CA GLU A 217 -27.40 6.09 6.46
C GLU A 217 -28.94 6.03 6.37
N VAL A 218 -29.66 7.12 6.65
CA VAL A 218 -31.12 7.15 6.52
C VAL A 218 -31.56 7.47 5.08
N GLN A 219 -30.80 8.29 4.34
CA GLN A 219 -31.17 8.69 2.97
C GLN A 219 -30.70 7.69 1.89
N ALA A 220 -29.59 6.99 2.11
CA ALA A 220 -29.03 6.02 1.14
C ALA A 220 -29.73 4.64 1.13
N ARG A 221 -30.69 4.41 2.05
CA ARG A 221 -31.52 3.18 2.09
C ARG A 221 -32.60 3.12 1.01
N SER A 222 -32.82 4.21 0.25
CA SER A 222 -33.94 4.31 -0.69
C SER A 222 -33.70 3.64 -2.06
N TYR A 223 -32.48 3.20 -2.40
CA TYR A 223 -32.17 2.67 -3.75
C TYR A 223 -31.22 1.47 -3.78
N ARG A 224 -31.11 0.68 -2.69
CA ARG A 224 -30.57 -0.68 -2.85
C ARG A 224 -31.65 -1.52 -3.51
N GLU A 225 -31.29 -2.25 -4.56
CA GLU A 225 -32.11 -3.34 -5.10
C GLU A 225 -32.71 -4.12 -3.93
N ALA A 226 -34.02 -4.36 -3.97
CA ALA A 226 -34.67 -5.13 -2.93
C ALA A 226 -33.90 -6.45 -2.76
N PRO A 227 -33.44 -6.80 -1.54
CA PRO A 227 -32.69 -8.03 -1.34
C PRO A 227 -33.50 -9.18 -1.95
N SER A 228 -32.82 -10.05 -2.69
CA SER A 228 -33.44 -11.24 -3.26
C SER A 228 -34.18 -11.98 -2.14
N PRO A 229 -35.39 -12.51 -2.41
CA PRO A 229 -36.17 -13.15 -1.37
C PRO A 229 -35.32 -14.27 -0.75
N PRO A 230 -35.13 -14.26 0.58
CA PRO A 230 -34.30 -15.26 1.28
C PRO A 230 -34.78 -16.67 0.96
N LYS A 231 -33.86 -17.53 0.52
CA LYS A 231 -34.19 -18.89 0.07
C LYS A 231 -34.65 -19.76 1.24
N TYR A 232 -34.14 -19.51 2.44
CA TYR A 232 -34.40 -20.29 3.66
C TYR A 232 -35.20 -19.49 4.70
N SER A 233 -36.26 -18.81 4.27
CA SER A 233 -37.00 -17.85 5.12
C SER A 233 -38.27 -18.36 5.79
N ASP A 234 -38.76 -19.55 5.43
CA ASP A 234 -40.08 -20.01 5.88
C ASP A 234 -40.06 -21.48 6.28
N MET A 235 -39.38 -21.79 7.40
CA MET A 235 -39.35 -23.15 7.91
C MET A 235 -40.69 -23.52 8.56
N PRO A 236 -41.23 -24.71 8.25
CA PRO A 236 -42.51 -25.13 8.81
C PRO A 236 -42.38 -25.34 10.33
N ASN A 237 -43.36 -24.87 11.11
CA ASN A 237 -43.37 -24.92 12.58
C ASN A 237 -42.24 -24.12 13.26
N ALA A 238 -41.75 -23.06 12.63
CA ALA A 238 -40.84 -22.11 13.24
C ALA A 238 -41.41 -21.52 14.55
N ASP A 239 -40.55 -21.38 15.56
CA ASP A 239 -40.87 -20.86 16.88
C ASP A 239 -40.16 -19.54 17.21
N ILE A 240 -39.35 -19.02 16.27
CA ILE A 240 -38.66 -17.73 16.36
C ILE A 240 -38.46 -17.11 14.97
N ILE A 241 -38.44 -15.78 14.92
CA ILE A 241 -38.07 -15.00 13.74
C ILE A 241 -36.71 -14.35 13.98
N LEU A 242 -35.73 -14.63 13.11
CA LEU A 242 -34.52 -13.82 13.04
C LEU A 242 -34.75 -12.66 12.10
N ARG A 243 -34.44 -11.44 12.53
CA ARG A 243 -34.48 -10.24 11.68
C ARG A 243 -33.06 -9.76 11.41
N SER A 244 -32.68 -9.70 10.14
CA SER A 244 -31.40 -9.16 9.69
C SER A 244 -31.31 -7.63 9.86
N SER A 245 -30.11 -7.07 9.71
CA SER A 245 -29.87 -5.62 9.77
C SER A 245 -30.51 -4.84 8.61
N ASP A 246 -30.75 -5.52 7.49
CA ASP A 246 -31.51 -5.03 6.32
C ASP A 246 -33.00 -5.41 6.37
N LEU A 247 -33.52 -5.74 7.57
CA LEU A 247 -34.94 -5.93 7.89
C LEU A 247 -35.62 -7.13 7.21
N VAL A 248 -34.85 -8.13 6.79
CA VAL A 248 -35.36 -9.39 6.26
C VAL A 248 -35.63 -10.36 7.41
N ASN A 249 -36.80 -10.99 7.40
CA ASN A 249 -37.22 -11.92 8.44
C ASN A 249 -37.02 -13.38 8.00
N PHE A 250 -36.45 -14.19 8.87
CA PHE A 250 -36.23 -15.63 8.67
C PHE A 250 -36.97 -16.40 9.76
N ARG A 251 -37.95 -17.21 9.37
CA ARG A 251 -38.66 -18.11 10.29
C ARG A 251 -37.86 -19.40 10.46
N ILE A 252 -37.38 -19.65 11.67
CA ILE A 252 -36.52 -20.80 11.97
C ILE A 252 -36.88 -21.45 13.31
N HIS A 253 -36.16 -22.52 13.67
CA HIS A 253 -36.31 -23.23 14.94
C HIS A 253 -35.23 -22.83 15.94
N ARG A 254 -35.65 -22.45 17.14
CA ARG A 254 -34.77 -22.16 18.29
C ARG A 254 -33.88 -23.35 18.64
N SER A 255 -34.40 -24.58 18.53
CA SER A 255 -33.66 -25.81 18.81
C SER A 255 -32.41 -25.96 17.93
N VAL A 256 -32.48 -25.55 16.66
CA VAL A 256 -31.36 -25.59 15.72
C VAL A 256 -30.28 -24.59 16.13
N LEU A 257 -30.65 -23.36 16.50
CA LEU A 257 -29.70 -22.37 17.01
C LEU A 257 -29.02 -22.84 18.31
N VAL A 258 -29.81 -23.34 19.27
CA VAL A 258 -29.32 -23.84 20.57
C VAL A 258 -28.35 -25.01 20.40
N THR A 259 -28.61 -25.90 19.44
CA THR A 259 -27.77 -27.07 19.18
C THR A 259 -26.46 -26.69 18.53
N SER A 260 -26.48 -25.69 17.64
CA SER A 260 -25.33 -25.30 16.84
C SER A 260 -24.46 -24.21 17.47
N SER A 261 -24.94 -23.55 18.54
CA SER A 261 -24.31 -22.39 19.16
C SER A 261 -24.52 -22.36 20.67
N PRO A 262 -23.44 -22.46 21.47
CA PRO A 262 -23.46 -22.18 22.90
C PRO A 262 -23.98 -20.77 23.22
N PHE A 263 -23.59 -19.77 22.42
CA PHE A 263 -24.06 -18.39 22.56
C PHE A 263 -25.59 -18.32 22.56
N PHE A 264 -26.25 -18.93 21.56
CA PHE A 264 -27.70 -18.90 21.48
C PHE A 264 -28.33 -19.71 22.60
N ARG A 265 -27.78 -20.87 22.97
CA ARG A 265 -28.24 -21.65 24.14
C ARG A 265 -28.29 -20.81 25.41
N ASP A 266 -27.20 -20.09 25.69
CA ASP A 266 -27.04 -19.32 26.91
C ASP A 266 -27.94 -18.08 26.87
N MET A 267 -27.98 -17.34 25.75
CA MET A 267 -28.89 -16.20 25.51
C MET A 267 -30.36 -16.57 25.69
N PHE A 268 -30.75 -17.77 25.24
CA PHE A 268 -32.10 -18.30 25.37
C PHE A 268 -32.42 -18.81 26.78
N SER A 269 -31.43 -19.05 27.63
CA SER A 269 -31.63 -19.45 29.03
C SER A 269 -31.97 -18.28 29.97
N LEU A 270 -31.64 -17.05 29.55
CA LEU A 270 -31.84 -15.84 30.34
C LEU A 270 -33.27 -15.29 30.19
N PRO A 271 -33.80 -14.56 31.20
CA PRO A 271 -35.03 -13.81 31.06
C PRO A 271 -34.86 -12.75 29.97
N GLN A 272 -35.56 -12.91 28.85
CA GLN A 272 -35.50 -11.94 27.77
C GLN A 272 -36.42 -10.75 28.06
N PRO A 273 -36.03 -9.52 27.70
CA PRO A 273 -36.96 -8.39 27.71
C PRO A 273 -38.18 -8.72 26.83
N SER A 274 -39.28 -8.00 26.99
CA SER A 274 -40.48 -8.20 26.16
C SER A 274 -40.10 -8.05 24.69
N ASN A 275 -39.90 -9.18 24.00
CA ASN A 275 -39.46 -9.22 22.61
C ASN A 275 -40.53 -8.56 21.72
N ASP A 276 -40.09 -7.91 20.65
CA ASP A 276 -41.00 -7.54 19.57
C ASP A 276 -41.71 -8.81 19.10
N VAL A 277 -43.03 -8.82 19.20
CA VAL A 277 -43.86 -9.94 18.75
C VAL A 277 -44.32 -9.60 17.34
N ALA A 278 -44.02 -10.47 16.38
CA ALA A 278 -44.52 -10.31 15.02
C ALA A 278 -46.06 -10.47 14.96
N PRO A 279 -46.74 -10.03 13.89
CA PRO A 279 -48.20 -10.12 13.79
C PRO A 279 -48.76 -11.55 13.93
N ASP A 280 -47.93 -12.56 13.70
CA ASP A 280 -48.23 -13.99 13.84
C ASP A 280 -47.96 -14.55 15.25
N GLY A 281 -47.53 -13.71 16.21
CA GLY A 281 -47.32 -14.10 17.60
C GLY A 281 -45.93 -14.64 17.92
N LEU A 282 -45.04 -14.75 16.92
CA LEU A 282 -43.68 -15.26 17.12
C LEU A 282 -42.74 -14.19 17.70
N PRO A 283 -41.82 -14.57 18.61
CA PRO A 283 -40.79 -13.66 19.11
C PRO A 283 -39.80 -13.33 17.99
N VAL A 284 -39.44 -12.05 17.88
CA VAL A 284 -38.44 -11.56 16.92
C VAL A 284 -37.11 -11.32 17.64
N LEU A 285 -36.03 -11.85 17.07
CA LEU A 285 -34.66 -11.62 17.47
C LEU A 285 -33.91 -10.85 16.38
N HIS A 286 -33.50 -9.63 16.68
CA HIS A 286 -32.74 -8.79 15.74
C HIS A 286 -31.26 -9.13 15.80
N LEU A 287 -30.68 -9.36 14.62
CA LEU A 287 -29.27 -9.67 14.42
C LEU A 287 -28.60 -8.55 13.59
N SER A 288 -27.30 -8.37 13.75
CA SER A 288 -26.54 -7.31 13.06
C SER A 288 -26.12 -7.70 11.64
N GLU A 289 -26.18 -8.97 11.30
CA GLU A 289 -25.77 -9.51 10.01
C GLU A 289 -26.82 -9.21 8.93
N THR A 290 -26.36 -9.10 7.69
CA THR A 290 -27.22 -8.89 6.52
C THR A 290 -27.99 -10.16 6.18
N ALA A 291 -29.04 -10.03 5.37
CA ALA A 291 -29.82 -11.16 4.90
C ALA A 291 -28.95 -12.21 4.19
N GLU A 292 -27.99 -11.80 3.34
CA GLU A 292 -27.09 -12.71 2.62
C GLU A 292 -26.26 -13.60 3.57
N VAL A 293 -25.70 -12.99 4.62
CA VAL A 293 -24.90 -13.71 5.63
C VAL A 293 -25.78 -14.65 6.44
N LEU A 294 -26.97 -14.21 6.84
CA LEU A 294 -27.91 -15.05 7.59
C LEU A 294 -28.45 -16.21 6.73
N ASP A 295 -28.80 -15.99 5.47
CA ASP A 295 -29.28 -17.04 4.56
C ASP A 295 -28.20 -18.12 4.38
N SER A 296 -26.95 -17.70 4.18
CA SER A 296 -25.79 -18.60 4.10
C SER A 296 -25.58 -19.37 5.41
N LEU A 297 -25.61 -18.68 6.57
CA LEU A 297 -25.46 -19.31 7.88
C LEU A 297 -26.57 -20.34 8.12
N ILE A 298 -27.83 -19.96 7.87
CA ILE A 298 -29.00 -20.82 8.04
C ILE A 298 -28.89 -22.06 7.14
N SER A 299 -28.43 -21.92 5.89
CA SER A 299 -28.23 -23.06 4.99
C SER A 299 -27.29 -24.13 5.57
N MET A 300 -26.35 -23.74 6.43
CA MET A 300 -25.39 -24.64 7.09
C MET A 300 -25.95 -25.27 8.37
N LEU A 301 -27.01 -24.69 8.94
CA LEU A 301 -27.66 -25.19 10.15
C LEU A 301 -28.75 -26.22 9.86
N TYR A 302 -29.21 -26.28 8.61
CA TYR A 302 -30.26 -27.19 8.17
C TYR A 302 -29.72 -28.24 7.20
N PRO A 303 -30.42 -29.38 7.03
CA PRO A 303 -30.03 -30.43 6.08
C PRO A 303 -30.38 -30.03 4.63
N VAL A 304 -29.81 -28.92 4.18
CA VAL A 304 -29.92 -28.38 2.82
C VAL A 304 -28.53 -28.22 2.23
N SER A 305 -28.43 -27.97 0.93
CA SER A 305 -27.15 -27.68 0.31
C SER A 305 -26.57 -26.39 0.90
N PRO A 306 -25.37 -26.42 1.50
CA PRO A 306 -24.77 -25.23 2.09
C PRO A 306 -24.42 -24.22 0.99
N GLU A 307 -24.83 -22.98 1.20
CA GLU A 307 -24.54 -21.86 0.30
C GLU A 307 -23.41 -21.02 0.88
N ILE A 308 -22.36 -20.81 0.08
CA ILE A 308 -21.27 -19.89 0.43
C ILE A 308 -21.41 -18.63 -0.41
N PRO A 309 -21.35 -17.43 0.20
CA PRO A 309 -21.35 -16.18 -0.55
C PRO A 309 -20.23 -16.12 -1.59
N HIS A 310 -20.46 -15.37 -2.66
CA HIS A 310 -19.48 -15.24 -3.74
C HIS A 310 -18.44 -14.15 -3.50
N SER A 311 -18.75 -13.15 -2.66
CA SER A 311 -17.86 -12.02 -2.39
C SER A 311 -16.95 -12.32 -1.20
N ILE A 312 -15.70 -11.83 -1.26
CA ILE A 312 -14.75 -11.93 -0.15
C ILE A 312 -15.31 -11.27 1.11
N ASP A 313 -15.94 -10.09 0.98
CA ASP A 313 -16.52 -9.37 2.11
C ASP A 313 -17.63 -10.16 2.80
N SER A 314 -18.52 -10.80 2.04
CA SER A 314 -19.60 -11.61 2.59
C SER A 314 -19.08 -12.92 3.20
N ILE A 315 -18.04 -13.54 2.60
CA ILE A 315 -17.37 -14.71 3.20
C ILE A 315 -16.73 -14.34 4.54
N LEU A 316 -15.97 -13.25 4.61
CA LEU A 316 -15.35 -12.77 5.84
C LEU A 316 -16.41 -12.34 6.87
N ALA A 317 -17.51 -11.71 6.44
CA ALA A 317 -18.62 -11.38 7.33
C ALA A 317 -19.30 -12.64 7.89
N LEU A 318 -19.43 -13.69 7.08
CA LEU A 318 -19.98 -14.97 7.51
C LEU A 318 -19.06 -15.68 8.51
N LEU A 319 -17.74 -15.70 8.27
CA LEU A 319 -16.77 -16.22 9.24
C LEU A 319 -16.81 -15.45 10.57
N ALA A 320 -16.89 -14.12 10.52
CA ALA A 320 -17.04 -13.28 11.70
C ALA A 320 -18.36 -13.55 12.45
N ALA A 321 -19.45 -13.80 11.72
CA ALA A 321 -20.73 -14.18 12.32
C ALA A 321 -20.64 -15.55 13.03
N THR A 322 -19.97 -16.54 12.43
CA THR A 322 -19.77 -17.84 13.08
C THR A 322 -18.91 -17.73 14.34
N ASP A 323 -17.93 -16.82 14.36
CA ASP A 323 -17.12 -16.54 15.54
C ASP A 323 -17.95 -15.87 16.65
N LYS A 324 -18.68 -14.81 16.29
CA LYS A 324 -19.58 -14.07 17.18
C LYS A 324 -20.63 -14.96 17.85
N TYR A 325 -21.14 -15.95 17.12
CA TYR A 325 -22.15 -16.88 17.62
C TYR A 325 -21.56 -18.20 18.17
N ASP A 326 -20.24 -18.29 18.35
CA ASP A 326 -19.57 -19.47 18.90
C ASP A 326 -19.93 -20.78 18.14
N MET A 327 -19.92 -20.71 16.82
CA MET A 327 -20.26 -21.81 15.92
C MET A 327 -19.01 -22.46 15.31
N GLY A 328 -18.09 -22.95 16.16
CA GLY A 328 -16.77 -23.42 15.71
C GLY A 328 -16.79 -24.55 14.66
N ALA A 329 -17.79 -25.46 14.72
CA ALA A 329 -17.95 -26.52 13.71
C ALA A 329 -18.36 -25.95 12.34
N VAL A 330 -19.28 -24.97 12.34
CA VAL A 330 -19.72 -24.27 11.12
C VAL A 330 -18.57 -23.45 10.54
N GLN A 331 -17.86 -22.71 11.39
CA GLN A 331 -16.67 -21.94 10.98
C GLN A 331 -15.62 -22.82 10.31
N SER A 332 -15.35 -24.01 10.87
CA SER A 332 -14.40 -24.99 10.30
C SER A 332 -14.87 -25.52 8.95
N PHE A 333 -16.17 -25.81 8.81
CA PHE A 333 -16.77 -26.22 7.54
C PHE A 333 -16.62 -25.13 6.47
N ILE A 334 -16.92 -23.87 6.80
CA ILE A 334 -16.78 -22.73 5.88
C ILE A 334 -15.33 -22.59 5.42
N ARG A 335 -14.37 -22.62 6.34
CA ARG A 335 -12.94 -22.53 5.98
C ARG A 335 -12.53 -23.64 5.02
N ALA A 336 -12.98 -24.88 5.25
CA ALA A 336 -12.66 -26.01 4.37
C ALA A 336 -13.25 -25.80 2.96
N GLU A 337 -14.53 -25.41 2.87
CA GLU A 337 -15.22 -25.22 1.60
C GLU A 337 -14.66 -24.04 0.80
N VAL A 338 -14.36 -22.93 1.48
CA VAL A 338 -13.70 -21.74 0.92
C VAL A 338 -12.31 -22.08 0.40
N SER A 339 -11.53 -22.87 1.15
CA SER A 339 -10.20 -23.33 0.75
C SER A 339 -10.26 -24.25 -0.48
N CYS A 340 -11.18 -25.23 -0.48
CA CYS A 340 -11.38 -26.14 -1.60
C CYS A 340 -11.77 -25.42 -2.89
N LYS A 341 -12.59 -24.37 -2.79
CA LYS A 341 -13.06 -23.58 -3.94
C LYS A 341 -12.11 -22.42 -4.32
N GLY A 342 -11.07 -22.16 -3.52
CA GLY A 342 -10.14 -21.05 -3.75
C GLY A 342 -10.79 -19.67 -3.69
N LEU A 343 -11.85 -19.48 -2.89
CA LEU A 343 -12.63 -18.23 -2.88
C LEU A 343 -11.94 -17.06 -2.16
N LEU A 344 -10.89 -17.33 -1.39
CA LEU A 344 -10.05 -16.34 -0.71
C LEU A 344 -8.66 -16.17 -1.38
N SER A 345 -8.61 -16.35 -2.70
CA SER A 345 -7.39 -16.14 -3.51
C SER A 345 -7.64 -15.06 -4.57
N PRO A 346 -7.56 -13.77 -4.22
CA PRO A 346 -7.71 -12.68 -5.17
C PRO A 346 -6.65 -12.78 -6.26
N SER A 347 -7.01 -12.42 -7.50
CA SER A 347 -6.08 -12.47 -8.64
C SER A 347 -5.33 -11.15 -8.86
N ASP A 348 -5.82 -10.07 -8.27
CA ASP A 348 -5.27 -8.72 -8.43
C ASP A 348 -4.74 -8.14 -7.10
N SER A 349 -3.88 -7.13 -7.24
CA SER A 349 -3.25 -6.41 -6.12
C SER A 349 -4.30 -5.77 -5.21
N GLY A 350 -5.27 -5.06 -5.80
CA GLY A 350 -6.30 -4.31 -5.06
C GLY A 350 -7.17 -5.22 -4.20
N GLY A 351 -7.64 -6.34 -4.78
CA GLY A 351 -8.41 -7.37 -4.08
C GLY A 351 -7.63 -8.07 -2.96
N THR A 352 -6.32 -8.26 -3.15
CA THR A 352 -5.44 -8.87 -2.13
C THR A 352 -5.27 -7.95 -0.91
N PHE A 353 -4.99 -6.68 -1.13
CA PHE A 353 -4.93 -5.70 -0.04
C PHE A 353 -6.31 -5.49 0.61
N HIS A 354 -7.39 -5.53 -0.17
CA HIS A 354 -8.75 -5.40 0.35
C HIS A 354 -9.16 -6.58 1.24
N MET A 355 -8.79 -7.81 0.85
CA MET A 355 -8.98 -8.98 1.70
C MET A 355 -8.27 -8.82 3.05
N PHE A 356 -7.03 -8.30 3.04
CA PHE A 356 -6.28 -8.06 4.27
C PHE A 356 -6.99 -7.04 5.18
N THR A 357 -7.40 -5.88 4.64
CA THR A 357 -8.10 -4.86 5.44
C THR A 357 -9.45 -5.36 5.95
N ALA A 358 -10.22 -6.05 5.12
CA ALA A 358 -11.48 -6.64 5.49
C ALA A 358 -11.31 -7.68 6.61
N ALA A 359 -10.29 -8.54 6.54
CA ALA A 359 -9.99 -9.51 7.58
C ALA A 359 -9.55 -8.85 8.90
N CYS A 360 -8.69 -7.81 8.83
CA CYS A 360 -8.29 -7.01 9.98
C CYS A 360 -9.50 -6.36 10.68
N SER A 361 -10.39 -5.74 9.90
CA SER A 361 -11.59 -5.06 10.42
C SER A 361 -12.53 -6.00 11.21
N LYS A 362 -12.49 -7.30 10.88
CA LYS A 362 -13.30 -8.35 11.51
C LYS A 362 -12.52 -9.18 12.53
N ARG A 363 -11.24 -8.86 12.77
CA ARG A 363 -10.34 -9.57 13.69
C ARG A 363 -10.21 -11.07 13.40
N LEU A 364 -10.30 -11.44 12.13
CA LEU A 364 -10.19 -12.82 11.68
C LEU A 364 -8.73 -13.20 11.50
N LEU A 365 -8.07 -13.64 12.59
CA LEU A 365 -6.63 -13.89 12.61
C LEU A 365 -6.15 -14.86 11.50
N PRO A 366 -6.77 -16.04 11.28
CA PRO A 366 -6.30 -16.96 10.24
C PRO A 366 -6.39 -16.38 8.82
N GLU A 367 -7.47 -15.65 8.55
CA GLU A 367 -7.73 -15.01 7.27
C GLU A 367 -6.81 -13.79 7.06
N MET A 368 -6.54 -13.02 8.11
CA MET A 368 -5.59 -11.91 8.11
C MET A 368 -4.17 -12.40 7.80
N GLU A 369 -3.70 -13.46 8.46
CA GLU A 369 -2.39 -14.04 8.16
C GLU A 369 -2.28 -14.57 6.72
N THR A 370 -3.35 -15.18 6.23
CA THR A 370 -3.42 -15.70 4.86
C THR A 370 -3.36 -14.54 3.87
N ALA A 371 -4.15 -13.49 4.09
CA ALA A 371 -4.12 -12.27 3.28
C ALA A 371 -2.75 -11.59 3.31
N ALA A 372 -2.12 -11.48 4.50
CA ALA A 372 -0.78 -10.92 4.65
C ALA A 372 0.26 -11.69 3.81
N ARG A 373 0.21 -13.02 3.80
CA ARG A 373 1.09 -13.84 2.94
C ARG A 373 0.82 -13.65 1.45
N LEU A 374 -0.43 -13.40 1.06
CA LEU A 374 -0.79 -13.11 -0.33
C LEU A 374 -0.25 -11.74 -0.78
N THR A 375 -0.25 -10.73 0.10
CA THR A 375 0.27 -9.38 -0.24
C THR A 375 1.75 -9.39 -0.61
N LEU A 376 2.51 -10.36 -0.13
CA LEU A 376 3.92 -10.56 -0.52
C LEU A 376 4.10 -10.77 -2.03
N GLY A 377 3.08 -11.29 -2.73
CA GLY A 377 3.13 -11.49 -4.18
C GLY A 377 3.00 -10.21 -5.01
N TYR A 378 2.75 -9.06 -4.37
CA TYR A 378 2.59 -7.76 -5.01
C TYR A 378 3.55 -6.74 -4.38
N PRO A 379 3.92 -5.67 -5.09
CA PRO A 379 4.69 -4.58 -4.49
C PRO A 379 3.92 -3.95 -3.32
N LEU A 380 4.60 -3.50 -2.26
CA LEU A 380 3.96 -2.76 -1.16
C LEU A 380 4.20 -1.25 -1.34
N THR A 381 3.56 -0.67 -2.35
CA THR A 381 3.63 0.77 -2.63
C THR A 381 2.23 1.39 -2.59
N PHE A 382 2.15 2.72 -2.50
CA PHE A 382 0.85 3.39 -2.51
C PHE A 382 0.10 3.17 -3.83
N GLU A 383 0.82 3.05 -4.95
CA GLU A 383 0.28 2.77 -6.28
C GLU A 383 -0.35 1.37 -6.36
N SER A 384 0.30 0.36 -5.75
CA SER A 384 -0.19 -1.02 -5.79
C SER A 384 -1.38 -1.24 -4.85
N ILE A 385 -1.43 -0.54 -3.72
CA ILE A 385 -2.56 -0.55 -2.79
C ILE A 385 -3.75 0.23 -3.36
N GLY A 386 -3.49 1.39 -3.97
CA GLY A 386 -4.51 2.22 -4.61
C GLY A 386 -5.59 2.72 -3.64
N GLU A 387 -6.86 2.68 -4.06
CA GLU A 387 -7.98 3.19 -3.24
C GLU A 387 -8.22 2.40 -1.95
N THR A 388 -7.79 1.13 -1.90
CA THR A 388 -7.92 0.27 -0.71
C THR A 388 -7.22 0.89 0.50
N LEU A 389 -6.22 1.77 0.29
CA LEU A 389 -5.51 2.48 1.35
C LEU A 389 -6.46 3.22 2.29
N ARG A 390 -7.59 3.76 1.78
CA ARG A 390 -8.59 4.45 2.62
C ARG A 390 -9.23 3.54 3.66
N SER A 391 -9.28 2.25 3.40
CA SER A 391 -9.90 1.23 4.26
C SER A 391 -8.90 0.59 5.23
N PHE A 392 -7.60 0.90 5.11
CA PHE A 392 -6.62 0.48 6.11
C PHE A 392 -6.82 1.24 7.42
N ASP A 393 -6.70 0.49 8.50
CA ASP A 393 -6.32 1.08 9.79
C ASP A 393 -4.81 1.36 9.77
N GLY A 394 -4.38 2.46 10.41
CA GLY A 394 -2.97 2.86 10.46
C GLY A 394 -2.09 1.77 11.05
N GLU A 395 -2.54 1.18 12.16
CA GLU A 395 -1.86 0.06 12.83
C GLU A 395 -1.78 -1.19 11.94
N ALA A 396 -2.82 -1.47 11.15
CA ALA A 396 -2.83 -2.61 10.24
C ALA A 396 -1.81 -2.42 9.10
N LEU A 397 -1.64 -1.19 8.59
CA LEU A 397 -0.62 -0.89 7.57
C LEU A 397 0.79 -0.99 8.15
N CYS A 398 1.04 -0.48 9.36
CA CYS A 398 2.30 -0.66 10.09
C CYS A 398 2.62 -2.15 10.27
N GLY A 399 1.67 -2.93 10.79
CA GLY A 399 1.85 -4.36 10.99
C GLY A 399 2.14 -5.11 9.69
N LEU A 400 1.53 -4.69 8.58
CA LEU A 400 1.80 -5.25 7.25
C LEU A 400 3.21 -4.90 6.74
N ALA A 401 3.66 -3.65 6.93
CA ALA A 401 5.01 -3.21 6.59
C ALA A 401 6.06 -4.00 7.40
N ASP A 402 5.86 -4.12 8.71
CA ASP A 402 6.75 -4.88 9.61
C ASP A 402 6.79 -6.37 9.26
N PHE A 403 5.63 -6.97 8.95
CA PHE A 403 5.55 -8.33 8.46
C PHE A 403 6.36 -8.52 7.18
N ARG A 404 6.19 -7.63 6.20
CA ARG A 404 6.92 -7.68 4.93
C ARG A 404 8.42 -7.54 5.15
N LEU A 405 8.83 -6.58 5.96
CA LEU A 405 10.24 -6.34 6.29
C LEU A 405 10.88 -7.56 6.95
N ARG A 406 10.18 -8.23 7.87
CA ARG A 406 10.66 -9.49 8.47
C ARG A 406 10.79 -10.60 7.42
N CYS A 407 9.85 -10.73 6.49
CA CYS A 407 9.92 -11.70 5.40
C CYS A 407 11.12 -11.43 4.48
N VAL A 408 11.30 -10.18 4.04
CA VAL A 408 12.39 -9.76 3.14
C VAL A 408 13.75 -9.93 3.81
N ARG A 409 13.92 -9.51 5.08
CA ARG A 409 15.17 -9.70 5.84
C ARG A 409 15.52 -11.18 5.99
N LYS A 410 14.53 -12.02 6.32
CA LYS A 410 14.72 -13.46 6.45
C LYS A 410 15.08 -14.11 5.11
N LEU A 411 14.47 -13.64 4.02
CA LEU A 411 14.79 -14.07 2.67
C LEU A 411 16.22 -13.69 2.28
N ALA A 412 16.59 -12.41 2.43
CA ALA A 412 17.91 -11.88 2.11
C ALA A 412 19.01 -12.63 2.85
N SER A 413 18.89 -12.78 4.19
CA SER A 413 19.87 -13.51 5.01
C SER A 413 20.04 -14.97 4.54
N ARG A 414 18.96 -15.66 4.19
CA ARG A 414 19.04 -17.03 3.70
C ARG A 414 19.61 -17.11 2.30
N MET A 415 19.25 -16.17 1.43
CA MET A 415 19.76 -16.11 0.07
C MET A 415 21.25 -15.81 0.04
N GLU A 416 21.76 -14.94 0.91
CA GLU A 416 23.21 -14.72 1.06
C GLU A 416 23.93 -16.02 1.45
N SER A 417 23.42 -16.75 2.45
CA SER A 417 23.97 -18.05 2.84
C SER A 417 23.85 -19.10 1.73
N PHE A 418 22.79 -19.03 0.93
CA PHE A 418 22.53 -20.00 -0.13
C PHE A 418 23.43 -19.75 -1.34
N ALA A 419 23.58 -18.48 -1.72
CA ALA A 419 24.40 -17.96 -2.80
C ALA A 419 25.91 -18.03 -2.53
N ASP A 420 26.35 -18.29 -1.28
CA ASP A 420 27.77 -18.47 -0.98
C ASP A 420 28.38 -19.57 -1.88
N TYR A 421 29.19 -19.15 -2.86
CA TYR A 421 29.83 -20.03 -3.83
C TYR A 421 30.91 -20.92 -3.21
N ARG A 422 31.36 -20.63 -1.98
CA ARG A 422 32.37 -21.41 -1.26
C ARG A 422 31.73 -22.51 -0.42
N ASN A 423 30.78 -22.14 0.43
CA ASN A 423 30.22 -23.05 1.43
C ASN A 423 28.74 -23.39 1.20
N GLY A 424 28.01 -22.51 0.52
CA GLY A 424 26.58 -22.64 0.28
C GLY A 424 26.20 -23.65 -0.80
N PRO A 425 24.90 -23.97 -0.96
CA PRO A 425 24.38 -24.86 -2.00
C PRO A 425 24.73 -24.39 -3.42
N SER A 426 24.85 -23.08 -3.66
CA SER A 426 25.18 -22.54 -4.99
C SER A 426 26.62 -22.83 -5.45
N LYS A 427 27.49 -23.39 -4.59
CA LYS A 427 28.85 -23.83 -4.98
C LYS A 427 28.89 -24.80 -6.16
N ILE A 428 27.82 -25.56 -6.39
CA ILE A 428 27.72 -26.47 -7.55
C ILE A 428 27.80 -25.72 -8.89
N TRP A 429 27.50 -24.42 -8.91
CA TRP A 429 27.50 -23.56 -10.08
C TRP A 429 28.82 -22.78 -10.28
N ALA A 430 29.75 -22.81 -9.31
CA ALA A 430 30.97 -22.00 -9.26
C ALA A 430 32.07 -22.37 -10.30
N GLY A 431 31.72 -23.19 -11.30
CA GLY A 431 32.62 -23.68 -12.35
C GLY A 431 32.22 -23.30 -13.78
N CYS A 432 31.22 -22.42 -13.95
CA CYS A 432 30.79 -22.00 -15.28
C CYS A 432 31.93 -21.24 -16.03
N PRO A 433 32.32 -21.67 -17.25
CA PRO A 433 33.49 -21.12 -17.94
C PRO A 433 33.22 -19.74 -18.57
N ILE A 434 31.96 -19.36 -18.74
CA ILE A 434 31.52 -18.21 -19.58
C ILE A 434 31.73 -16.86 -18.87
N HIS A 435 31.95 -16.87 -17.56
CA HIS A 435 32.10 -15.65 -16.74
C HIS A 435 33.37 -15.67 -15.89
N ARG A 436 34.34 -16.53 -16.22
CA ARG A 436 35.59 -16.65 -15.47
C ARG A 436 36.63 -15.69 -16.05
N SER A 437 36.91 -14.59 -15.37
CA SER A 437 38.18 -13.88 -15.60
C SER A 437 39.30 -14.69 -14.95
N PRO A 438 40.45 -14.90 -15.63
CA PRO A 438 41.57 -15.66 -15.06
C PRO A 438 42.16 -15.05 -13.78
N SER A 439 41.84 -13.79 -13.47
CA SER A 439 42.32 -13.05 -12.30
C SER A 439 41.28 -12.83 -11.19
N SER A 440 40.01 -13.24 -11.36
CA SER A 440 38.97 -13.07 -10.35
C SER A 440 38.64 -14.38 -9.62
N PRO A 441 38.24 -14.31 -8.33
CA PRO A 441 37.77 -15.49 -7.61
C PRO A 441 36.55 -16.11 -8.32
N PRO A 442 36.29 -17.43 -8.18
CA PRO A 442 35.12 -18.04 -8.77
C PRO A 442 33.86 -17.32 -8.29
N GLN A 443 33.01 -16.92 -9.23
CA GLN A 443 31.74 -16.26 -8.97
C GLN A 443 30.59 -17.13 -9.45
N LEU A 444 29.39 -16.89 -8.92
CA LEU A 444 28.18 -17.47 -9.48
C LEU A 444 27.97 -16.96 -10.92
N PRO A 445 27.35 -17.76 -11.80
CA PRO A 445 26.88 -17.27 -13.09
C PRO A 445 25.98 -16.03 -12.91
N TRP A 446 26.12 -15.01 -13.76
CA TRP A 446 25.37 -13.75 -13.65
C TRP A 446 23.85 -13.95 -13.64
N TRP A 447 23.33 -14.94 -14.39
CA TRP A 447 21.90 -15.25 -14.42
C TRP A 447 21.40 -15.69 -13.04
N LEU A 448 22.24 -16.44 -12.31
CA LEU A 448 21.93 -16.93 -10.97
C LEU A 448 22.16 -15.83 -9.93
N ALA A 449 23.24 -15.05 -10.05
CA ALA A 449 23.47 -13.88 -9.19
C ALA A 449 22.31 -12.87 -9.27
N ARG A 450 21.79 -12.63 -10.49
CA ARG A 450 20.63 -11.75 -10.71
C ARG A 450 19.36 -12.27 -10.04
N LEU A 451 19.18 -13.58 -9.90
CA LEU A 451 18.03 -14.13 -9.17
C LEU A 451 18.12 -13.81 -7.67
N PHE A 452 19.32 -13.72 -7.10
CA PHE A 452 19.49 -13.44 -5.66
C PHE A 452 19.54 -11.94 -5.32
N CYS A 453 19.90 -11.05 -6.25
CA CYS A 453 20.00 -9.61 -6.00
C CYS A 453 18.67 -8.83 -6.11
N LYS A 454 17.52 -9.52 -6.20
CA LYS A 454 16.24 -8.94 -6.65
C LYS A 454 15.26 -8.54 -5.53
N TYR A 455 15.62 -8.65 -4.27
CA TYR A 455 14.63 -8.59 -3.18
C TYR A 455 14.87 -7.39 -2.26
N SER A 456 14.27 -6.25 -2.63
CA SER A 456 14.10 -5.09 -1.74
C SER A 456 12.73 -5.12 -1.03
N PHE A 457 12.45 -4.13 -0.17
CA PHE A 457 11.18 -4.03 0.54
C PHE A 457 9.99 -3.92 -0.43
N ASP A 458 10.09 -3.08 -1.45
CA ASP A 458 9.00 -2.84 -2.40
C ASP A 458 8.81 -4.00 -3.39
N ASP A 459 9.83 -4.83 -3.61
CA ASP A 459 9.78 -5.90 -4.59
C ASP A 459 8.81 -7.03 -4.18
N PRO A 460 8.04 -7.61 -5.11
CA PRO A 460 7.29 -8.83 -4.86
C PRO A 460 8.21 -9.95 -4.40
N VAL A 461 7.82 -10.63 -3.32
CA VAL A 461 8.43 -11.90 -2.93
C VAL A 461 7.75 -13.01 -3.73
N PRO A 462 8.47 -13.74 -4.58
CA PRO A 462 7.89 -14.77 -5.42
C PRO A 462 7.40 -15.96 -4.58
N THR A 463 6.41 -16.67 -5.11
CA THR A 463 6.05 -18.02 -4.66
C THR A 463 7.10 -19.04 -5.11
N SER A 464 7.10 -20.24 -4.52
CA SER A 464 7.98 -21.36 -4.92
C SER A 464 7.88 -21.63 -6.43
N VAL A 465 6.64 -21.61 -6.97
CA VAL A 465 6.37 -21.82 -8.40
C VAL A 465 6.96 -20.69 -9.26
N GLN A 466 6.69 -19.43 -8.93
CA GLN A 466 7.24 -18.29 -9.67
C GLN A 466 8.78 -18.27 -9.65
N PHE A 467 9.38 -18.59 -8.50
CA PHE A 467 10.83 -18.67 -8.40
C PHE A 467 11.41 -19.79 -9.28
N ARG A 468 10.78 -20.98 -9.28
CA ARG A 468 11.18 -22.08 -10.17
C ARG A 468 11.10 -21.67 -11.63
N ASP A 469 10.02 -21.01 -12.03
CA ASP A 469 9.85 -20.55 -13.41
C ASP A 469 10.92 -19.53 -13.81
N GLU A 470 11.22 -18.55 -12.94
CA GLU A 470 12.30 -17.58 -13.17
C GLU A 470 13.69 -18.24 -13.23
N PHE A 471 13.93 -19.21 -12.35
CA PHE A 471 15.16 -19.99 -12.31
C PHE A 471 15.37 -20.76 -13.62
N LEU A 472 14.33 -21.49 -14.07
CA LEU A 472 14.38 -22.27 -15.31
C LEU A 472 14.53 -21.38 -16.53
N ALA A 473 13.81 -20.25 -16.59
CA ALA A 473 13.91 -19.29 -17.67
C ALA A 473 15.32 -18.68 -17.75
N GLY A 474 15.90 -18.28 -16.61
CA GLY A 474 17.26 -17.75 -16.53
C GLY A 474 18.32 -18.76 -16.96
N LEU A 475 18.20 -20.01 -16.48
CA LEU A 475 19.08 -21.11 -16.86
C LEU A 475 18.99 -21.42 -18.36
N GLN A 476 17.78 -21.55 -18.89
CA GLN A 476 17.56 -21.88 -20.29
C GLN A 476 18.06 -20.79 -21.23
N LYS A 477 17.82 -19.51 -20.88
CA LYS A 477 18.37 -18.37 -21.60
C LYS A 477 19.90 -18.43 -21.63
N HIS A 478 20.54 -18.66 -20.48
CA HIS A 478 22.00 -18.77 -20.41
C HIS A 478 22.55 -19.92 -21.25
N ILE A 479 21.91 -21.09 -21.21
CA ILE A 479 22.31 -22.26 -22.01
C ILE A 479 22.20 -21.95 -23.50
N ASN A 480 21.08 -21.38 -23.94
CA ASN A 480 20.82 -21.11 -25.36
C ASN A 480 21.73 -20.02 -25.93
N GLU A 481 21.96 -18.94 -25.19
CA GLU A 481 22.76 -17.80 -25.67
C GLU A 481 24.25 -18.11 -25.69
N ASN A 482 24.73 -19.02 -24.83
CA ASN A 482 26.16 -19.21 -24.60
C ASN A 482 26.64 -20.66 -24.81
N ASP A 483 25.78 -21.57 -25.25
CA ASP A 483 26.04 -23.02 -25.42
C ASP A 483 26.70 -23.66 -24.17
N CYS A 484 26.19 -23.31 -22.99
CA CYS A 484 26.82 -23.66 -21.72
C CYS A 484 26.52 -25.11 -21.28
N HIS A 485 27.33 -26.07 -21.74
CA HIS A 485 27.20 -27.47 -21.32
C HIS A 485 27.44 -27.72 -19.82
N PHE A 486 28.23 -26.87 -19.16
CA PHE A 486 28.50 -27.01 -17.72
C PHE A 486 27.22 -26.85 -16.90
N CYS A 487 26.50 -25.73 -17.08
CA CYS A 487 25.27 -25.43 -16.35
C CYS A 487 24.17 -26.46 -16.65
N LEU A 488 24.05 -26.91 -17.91
CA LEU A 488 23.13 -27.97 -18.30
C LEU A 488 23.42 -29.29 -17.54
N LYS A 489 24.69 -29.69 -17.47
CA LYS A 489 25.10 -30.92 -16.76
C LYS A 489 24.90 -30.82 -15.25
N VAL A 490 25.20 -29.66 -14.65
CA VAL A 490 24.93 -29.42 -13.22
C VAL A 490 23.44 -29.54 -12.93
N TYR A 491 22.59 -28.93 -13.75
CA TYR A 491 21.14 -29.05 -13.63
C TYR A 491 20.66 -30.51 -13.75
N ALA A 492 21.13 -31.24 -14.75
CA ALA A 492 20.74 -32.63 -14.95
C ALA A 492 21.10 -33.56 -13.77
N LEU A 493 22.17 -33.25 -13.03
CA LEU A 493 22.65 -34.09 -11.92
C LEU A 493 22.13 -33.65 -10.55
N LYS A 494 21.97 -32.34 -10.33
CA LYS A 494 21.70 -31.75 -9.00
C LYS A 494 20.65 -30.65 -9.02
N GLY A 495 20.11 -30.30 -10.18
CA GLY A 495 19.19 -29.18 -10.37
C GLY A 495 17.91 -29.33 -9.57
N GLU A 496 17.24 -30.48 -9.62
CA GLU A 496 15.99 -30.68 -8.89
C GLU A 496 16.15 -30.57 -7.37
N ALA A 497 17.21 -31.17 -6.82
CA ALA A 497 17.51 -31.06 -5.39
C ALA A 497 17.82 -29.61 -4.99
N TYR A 498 18.57 -28.88 -5.84
CA TYR A 498 18.87 -27.47 -5.64
C TYR A 498 17.59 -26.61 -5.70
N CYS A 499 16.70 -26.85 -6.67
CA CYS A 499 15.41 -26.17 -6.77
C CYS A 499 14.55 -26.42 -5.52
N ALA A 500 14.40 -27.68 -5.09
CA ALA A 500 13.62 -28.02 -3.90
C ALA A 500 14.16 -27.36 -2.62
N GLU A 501 15.49 -27.29 -2.47
CA GLU A 501 16.12 -26.60 -1.33
C GLU A 501 15.86 -25.08 -1.37
N SER A 502 15.92 -24.48 -2.57
CA SER A 502 15.62 -23.05 -2.76
C SER A 502 14.13 -22.72 -2.53
N GLU A 503 13.21 -23.61 -2.90
CA GLU A 503 11.77 -23.46 -2.65
C GLU A 503 11.48 -23.56 -1.15
N GLY A 504 12.04 -24.56 -0.46
CA GLY A 504 11.88 -24.68 1.00
C GLY A 504 12.44 -23.46 1.75
N MET A 505 13.50 -22.84 1.24
CA MET A 505 14.02 -21.58 1.78
C MET A 505 13.01 -20.43 1.64
N LEU A 506 12.42 -20.27 0.44
CA LEU A 506 11.42 -19.25 0.15
C LEU A 506 10.16 -19.43 1.00
N GLU A 507 9.66 -20.67 1.11
CA GLU A 507 8.50 -20.98 1.95
C GLU A 507 8.75 -20.63 3.41
N LEU A 508 9.93 -20.94 3.94
CA LEU A 508 10.29 -20.57 5.30
C LEU A 508 10.42 -19.06 5.51
N ALA A 509 10.79 -18.30 4.47
CA ALA A 509 10.81 -16.84 4.51
C ALA A 509 9.40 -16.23 4.44
N ARG A 510 8.49 -16.83 3.67
CA ARG A 510 7.08 -16.41 3.54
C ARG A 510 6.21 -16.81 4.73
N ASN A 511 6.57 -17.89 5.43
CA ASN A 511 5.84 -18.42 6.58
C ASN A 511 6.32 -17.84 7.93
N VAL A 512 6.77 -16.58 7.93
CA VAL A 512 6.97 -15.84 9.19
C VAL A 512 5.59 -15.58 9.82
N PRO A 513 5.41 -15.68 11.14
CA PRO A 513 4.16 -15.30 11.79
C PRO A 513 3.85 -13.81 11.58
N PHE A 514 2.59 -13.49 11.26
CA PHE A 514 2.18 -12.10 11.11
C PHE A 514 2.26 -11.34 12.44
N LEU A 515 1.70 -11.90 13.52
CA LEU A 515 1.85 -11.36 14.87
C LEU A 515 3.13 -11.90 15.52
N ASN A 516 3.84 -11.08 16.31
CA ASN A 516 4.93 -11.60 17.15
C ASN A 516 4.32 -12.42 18.30
N SER A 517 5.10 -13.34 18.88
CA SER A 517 4.69 -14.22 19.99
C SER A 517 4.51 -13.49 21.35
N GLY A 518 4.02 -12.26 21.33
CA GLY A 518 3.71 -11.40 22.47
C GLY A 518 2.72 -10.28 22.16
N ASP A 519 2.36 -10.09 20.87
CA ASP A 519 1.39 -9.10 20.40
C ASP A 519 0.04 -9.79 20.17
N ASP A 520 -0.51 -10.41 21.22
CA ASP A 520 -1.89 -10.86 21.19
C ASP A 520 -2.77 -9.61 21.38
N PRO A 521 -3.58 -9.17 20.41
CA PRO A 521 -4.45 -8.00 20.57
C PRO A 521 -5.67 -8.31 21.47
N ALA A 522 -5.57 -9.34 22.30
CA ALA A 522 -6.51 -9.75 23.32
C ALA A 522 -6.08 -9.26 24.71
N VAL A 523 -5.84 -7.95 24.86
CA VAL A 523 -5.89 -7.23 26.16
C VAL A 523 -6.56 -5.88 25.99
#